data_AF-A0A2S6MCS2-F1
#
_entry.id   AF-A0A2S6MCS2-F1
#
_cell.length_a   1.000
_cell.length_b   1.000
_cell.length_c   1.000
_cell.angle_alpha   90.00
_cell.angle_beta   90.00
_cell.angle_gamma   90.00
#
_symmetry.space_group_name_H-M   'P 1'
#
loop_
_entity.id
_entity.type
_entity.pdbx_description
1 polymer ?
#
loop_
_entity_poly.entity_id
_entity_poly.type
_entity_poly.pdbx_seq_one_letter_code
_entity_poly.pdbx_strand_id
1 'polypeptide(L)'
;MQFLRRIGLILLWLAAPVVTFAAANKNDPYLVPLRGAGNVALVVASIAIVILLLRKGRWRTIAGKLLVTLWCLPPVLMSAAHLKFELRKHDVLGASAAEARQLGPHFMVGYSSFPEVARLAEQGLIGGVYVTRHNIRGRTIAALRAEISALQDKRRAAGLPPLVVAADQEGGIVGHLAPPLTKVPALATLTGLAPDDQQAKAEEFGRIHGHELGALGVNLNLAPVLDLKPPARRNRLDFHTLIGQRAIATDPAVVSTIASAYVHGLEESGVGATLKHFPGIGRVRTDTHHFSANLDTRVGELEATDWLPFREVLSHSRSALMVGHVTLTAVDPDRAASHSKRVVDGIIRDKWGYQGVVMTDDLVMGAIYQNDVCKAVVEAINAGVDLLLVAYDGAQFYRVFACSLDGMRQGKLDAAMLRASATRLERGFPIEQARAGPGAISFARQD
;
A
#
# COMPACT_ATOMS: atom_id res chain seq x y z
N MET A 1 0.27 34.86 40.36
CA MET A 1 1.59 34.39 39.84
C MET A 1 2.00 32.98 40.29
N GLN A 2 1.86 32.57 41.55
CA GLN A 2 2.23 31.20 41.99
C GLN A 2 1.37 30.09 41.37
N PHE A 3 0.06 30.34 41.19
CA PHE A 3 -0.87 29.38 40.58
C PHE A 3 -0.49 29.03 39.13
N LEU A 4 -0.22 30.04 38.29
CA LEU A 4 0.31 29.87 36.92
C LEU A 4 1.63 29.09 36.87
N ARG A 5 2.53 29.31 37.84
CA ARG A 5 3.80 28.55 37.94
C ARG A 5 3.57 27.08 38.31
N ARG A 6 2.54 26.77 39.11
CA ARG A 6 2.17 25.39 39.46
C ARG A 6 1.53 24.66 38.28
N ILE A 7 0.63 25.34 37.55
CA ILE A 7 0.02 24.80 36.32
C ILE A 7 1.10 24.48 35.28
N GLY A 8 2.02 25.41 35.01
CA GLY A 8 3.10 25.17 34.06
C GLY A 8 3.99 23.97 34.42
N LEU A 9 4.24 23.74 35.71
CA LEU A 9 5.00 22.57 36.16
C LEU A 9 4.23 21.26 35.96
N ILE A 10 2.92 21.25 36.26
CA ILE A 10 2.05 20.09 36.03
C ILE A 10 2.00 19.75 34.54
N LEU A 11 1.85 20.76 33.68
CA LEU A 11 1.88 20.57 32.23
C LEU A 11 3.19 19.96 31.74
N LEU A 12 4.35 20.35 32.31
CA LEU A 12 5.64 19.75 31.95
C LEU A 12 5.73 18.27 32.36
N TRP A 13 5.12 17.88 33.48
CA TRP A 13 5.03 16.48 33.89
C TRP A 13 4.13 15.66 32.98
N LEU A 14 3.00 16.22 32.54
CA LEU A 14 2.05 15.54 31.66
C LEU A 14 2.57 15.46 30.22
N ALA A 15 3.25 16.50 29.74
CA ALA A 15 3.78 16.55 28.38
C ALA A 15 5.02 15.66 28.18
N ALA A 16 5.86 15.49 29.21
CA ALA A 16 7.09 14.71 29.10
C ALA A 16 6.86 13.27 28.58
N PRO A 17 5.95 12.46 29.13
CA PRO A 17 5.66 11.12 28.61
C PRO A 17 5.19 11.12 27.15
N VAL A 18 4.32 12.06 26.78
CA VAL A 18 3.78 12.16 25.41
C VAL A 18 4.88 12.49 24.41
N VAL A 19 5.72 13.48 24.74
CA VAL A 19 6.86 13.89 23.91
C VAL A 19 7.92 12.78 23.82
N THR A 20 8.15 12.06 24.92
CA THR A 20 9.05 10.90 24.98
C THR A 20 8.55 9.77 24.09
N PHE A 21 7.25 9.46 24.16
CA PHE A 21 6.61 8.47 23.30
C PHE A 21 6.70 8.85 21.82
N ALA A 22 6.40 10.10 21.47
CA ALA A 22 6.50 10.59 20.10
C ALA A 22 7.94 10.52 19.57
N ALA A 23 8.93 10.88 20.40
CA ALA A 23 10.35 10.80 20.05
C ALA A 23 10.83 9.36 19.82
N ALA A 24 10.45 8.43 20.70
CA ALA A 24 10.79 7.02 20.56
C ALA A 24 10.19 6.40 19.29
N ASN A 25 9.00 6.84 18.92
CA ASN A 25 8.24 6.31 17.79
C ASN A 25 8.28 7.22 16.57
N LYS A 26 9.24 8.14 16.41
CA LYS A 26 9.25 9.17 15.35
C LYS A 26 9.05 8.65 13.91
N ASN A 27 9.39 7.38 13.67
CA ASN A 27 9.27 6.71 12.37
C ASN A 27 7.96 5.90 12.27
N ASP A 28 7.04 6.02 13.21
CA ASP A 28 5.72 5.42 13.11
C ASP A 28 4.92 6.15 12.00
N PRO A 29 4.10 5.42 11.21
CA PRO A 29 3.27 5.99 10.17
C PRO A 29 2.32 7.09 10.65
N TYR A 30 1.78 7.00 11.89
CA TYR A 30 0.91 8.04 12.45
C TYR A 30 1.62 9.36 12.70
N LEU A 31 2.96 9.35 12.77
CA LEU A 31 3.77 10.54 13.01
C LEU A 31 4.39 11.10 11.73
N VAL A 32 4.01 10.60 10.54
CA VAL A 32 4.41 11.18 9.24
C VAL A 32 4.20 12.70 9.19
N PRO A 33 3.06 13.28 9.61
CA PRO A 33 2.87 14.73 9.61
C PRO A 33 3.83 15.52 10.51
N LEU A 34 4.44 14.86 11.50
CA LEU A 34 5.40 15.47 12.42
C LEU A 34 6.85 15.33 11.97
N ARG A 35 7.14 14.57 10.91
CA ARG A 35 8.51 14.38 10.42
C ARG A 35 9.09 15.68 9.84
N GLY A 36 10.42 15.74 9.77
CA GLY A 36 11.13 16.95 9.36
C GLY A 36 11.07 18.03 10.45
N ALA A 37 10.40 19.16 10.16
CA ALA A 37 10.36 20.32 11.04
C ALA A 37 9.74 20.02 12.43
N GLY A 38 8.73 19.13 12.50
CA GLY A 38 8.11 18.76 13.78
C GLY A 38 9.07 18.03 14.72
N ASN A 39 9.85 17.08 14.20
CA ASN A 39 10.92 16.40 14.95
C ASN A 39 11.98 17.39 15.45
N VAL A 40 12.41 18.33 14.59
CA VAL A 40 13.37 19.38 14.97
C VAL A 40 12.79 20.24 16.09
N ALA A 41 11.54 20.70 15.95
CA ALA A 41 10.86 21.51 16.95
C ALA A 41 10.75 20.76 18.30
N LEU A 42 10.45 19.46 18.28
CA LEU A 42 10.34 18.63 19.47
C LEU A 42 11.67 18.53 20.23
N VAL A 43 12.78 18.32 19.52
CA VAL A 43 14.12 18.29 20.12
C VAL A 43 14.53 19.65 20.66
N VAL A 44 14.36 20.71 19.87
CA VAL A 44 14.70 22.08 20.30
C VAL A 44 13.89 22.47 21.54
N ALA A 45 12.59 22.19 21.55
CA ALA A 45 11.73 22.45 22.70
C ALA A 45 12.16 21.66 23.94
N SER A 46 12.51 20.37 23.78
CA SER A 46 12.98 19.52 24.88
C SER A 46 14.27 20.07 25.49
N ILE A 47 15.25 20.43 24.65
CA ILE A 47 16.52 21.04 25.10
C ILE A 47 16.26 22.38 25.81
N ALA A 48 15.41 23.23 25.24
CA ALA A 48 15.06 24.51 25.86
C ALA A 48 14.40 24.32 27.23
N ILE A 49 13.51 23.33 27.37
CA ILE A 49 12.87 23.00 28.65
C ILE A 49 13.91 22.51 29.68
N VAL A 50 14.84 21.64 29.28
CA VAL A 50 15.95 21.20 30.15
C VAL A 50 16.76 22.41 30.63
N ILE A 51 17.18 23.30 29.73
CA ILE A 51 17.93 24.52 30.09
C ILE A 51 17.13 25.38 31.07
N LEU A 52 15.83 25.58 30.83
CA LEU A 52 14.97 26.37 31.71
C LEU A 52 14.81 25.73 33.10
N LEU A 53 14.67 24.40 33.19
CA LEU A 53 14.57 23.68 34.45
C LEU A 53 15.87 23.77 35.26
N LEU A 54 17.02 23.66 34.60
CA LEU A 54 18.34 23.82 35.20
C LEU A 54 18.55 25.26 35.72
N ARG A 55 18.26 26.28 34.89
CA ARG A 55 18.39 27.70 35.27
C ARG A 55 17.49 28.09 36.44
N LYS A 56 16.30 27.47 36.55
CA LYS A 56 15.37 27.67 37.68
C LYS A 56 15.72 26.87 38.94
N GLY A 57 16.87 26.19 38.96
CA GLY A 57 17.34 25.43 40.12
C GLY A 57 16.49 24.20 40.45
N ARG A 58 15.66 23.72 39.51
CA ARG A 58 14.75 22.59 39.77
C ARG A 58 15.49 21.28 40.00
N TRP A 59 16.72 21.14 39.49
CA TRP A 59 17.58 19.97 39.69
C TRP A 59 17.99 19.70 41.16
N ARG A 60 17.73 20.63 42.09
CA ARG A 60 18.14 20.48 43.50
C ARG A 60 17.26 19.48 44.27
N THR A 61 16.04 19.20 43.83
CA THR A 61 15.13 18.24 44.48
C THR A 61 15.02 16.94 43.69
N ILE A 62 14.68 15.83 44.36
CA ILE A 62 14.47 14.52 43.69
C ILE A 62 13.45 14.65 42.55
N ALA A 63 12.29 15.26 42.82
CA ALA A 63 11.25 15.46 41.82
C ALA A 63 11.74 16.28 40.61
N GLY A 64 12.54 17.33 40.83
CA GLY A 64 13.07 18.11 39.71
C GLY A 64 14.21 17.43 38.96
N LYS A 65 15.00 16.55 39.61
CA LYS A 65 15.94 15.65 38.92
C LYS A 65 15.21 14.69 37.99
N LEU A 66 14.12 14.08 38.46
CA LEU A 66 13.27 13.21 37.65
C LEU A 66 12.67 13.96 36.46
N LEU A 67 12.14 15.15 36.69
CA LEU A 67 11.56 15.96 35.61
C LEU A 67 12.58 16.35 34.54
N VAL A 68 13.78 16.79 34.94
CA VAL A 68 14.85 17.11 33.98
C VAL A 68 15.27 15.85 33.21
N THR A 69 15.41 14.71 33.90
CA THR A 69 15.75 13.44 33.26
C THR A 69 14.71 13.06 32.21
N LEU A 70 13.42 13.16 32.54
CA LEU A 70 12.33 12.92 31.61
C LEU A 70 12.42 13.81 30.36
N TRP A 71 12.78 15.08 30.50
CA TRP A 71 12.94 16.00 29.36
C TRP A 71 14.27 15.83 28.60
N CYS A 72 15.24 15.10 29.14
CA CYS A 72 16.42 14.64 28.40
C CYS A 72 16.13 13.41 27.53
N LEU A 73 15.09 12.62 27.84
CA LEU A 73 14.77 11.40 27.09
C LEU A 73 14.39 11.65 25.62
N PRO A 74 13.55 12.64 25.25
CA PRO A 74 13.10 12.77 23.87
C PRO A 74 14.23 12.95 22.86
N PRO A 75 15.23 13.86 23.04
CA PRO A 75 16.35 13.96 22.10
C PRO A 75 17.17 12.67 21.98
N VAL A 76 17.39 11.95 23.10
CA VAL A 76 18.14 10.69 23.11
C VAL A 76 17.37 9.60 22.36
N LEU A 77 16.09 9.41 22.67
CA LEU A 77 15.25 8.40 22.02
C LEU A 77 15.04 8.71 20.54
N MET A 78 14.89 9.98 20.17
CA MET A 78 14.76 10.38 18.77
C MET A 78 16.05 10.10 17.99
N SER A 79 17.22 10.33 18.60
CA SER A 79 18.51 10.00 18.02
C SER A 79 18.70 8.50 17.88
N ALA A 80 18.34 7.71 18.91
CA ALA A 80 18.38 6.25 18.85
C ALA A 80 17.44 5.68 17.78
N ALA A 81 16.22 6.21 17.68
CA ALA A 81 15.26 5.85 16.64
C ALA A 81 15.74 6.23 15.23
N HIS A 82 16.45 7.35 15.09
CA HIS A 82 17.07 7.74 13.82
C HIS A 82 18.20 6.78 13.44
N LEU A 83 19.11 6.52 14.37
CA LEU A 83 20.23 5.60 14.16
C LEU A 83 19.73 4.20 13.78
N LYS A 84 18.72 3.68 14.48
CA LYS A 84 18.10 2.39 14.14
C LYS A 84 17.55 2.37 12.70
N PHE A 85 16.93 3.46 12.26
CA PHE A 85 16.45 3.59 10.89
C PHE A 85 17.60 3.63 9.88
N GLU A 86 18.64 4.44 10.12
CA GLU A 86 19.78 4.55 9.21
C GLU A 86 20.58 3.24 9.13
N LEU A 87 20.80 2.55 10.25
CA LEU A 87 21.45 1.23 10.26
C LEU A 87 20.66 0.22 9.43
N ARG A 88 19.32 0.22 9.55
CA ARG A 88 18.47 -0.66 8.75
C ARG A 88 18.50 -0.30 7.28
N LYS A 89 18.40 0.99 6.95
CA LYS A 89 18.51 1.48 5.59
C LYS A 89 19.85 1.08 4.98
N HIS A 90 20.94 1.20 5.74
CA HIS A 90 22.26 0.76 5.30
C HIS A 90 22.32 -0.75 5.03
N ASP A 91 21.76 -1.59 5.91
CA ASP A 91 21.71 -3.05 5.70
C ASP A 91 20.89 -3.42 4.45
N VAL A 92 19.70 -2.83 4.25
CA VAL A 92 18.87 -3.05 3.06
C VAL A 92 19.57 -2.62 1.78
N LEU A 93 20.20 -1.44 1.77
CA LEU A 93 20.93 -0.94 0.60
C LEU A 93 22.26 -1.67 0.35
N GLY A 94 22.73 -2.42 1.35
CA GLY A 94 23.89 -3.30 1.29
C GLY A 94 23.55 -4.77 1.02
N ALA A 95 22.27 -5.10 0.77
CA ALA A 95 21.87 -6.45 0.36
C ALA A 95 22.62 -6.85 -0.93
N SER A 96 23.01 -8.12 -1.00
CA SER A 96 23.70 -8.66 -2.17
C SER A 96 22.81 -8.62 -3.41
N ALA A 97 23.42 -8.62 -4.60
CA ALA A 97 22.66 -8.64 -5.86
C ALA A 97 21.75 -9.88 -5.98
N ALA A 98 22.12 -11.01 -5.34
CA ALA A 98 21.29 -12.21 -5.30
C ALA A 98 20.05 -12.01 -4.42
N GLU A 99 20.24 -11.49 -3.19
CA GLU A 99 19.12 -11.17 -2.28
C GLU A 99 18.17 -10.14 -2.91
N ALA A 100 18.72 -9.08 -3.53
CA ALA A 100 17.93 -8.06 -4.21
C ALA A 100 17.13 -8.66 -5.38
N ARG A 101 17.75 -9.46 -6.24
CA ARG A 101 17.04 -10.11 -7.37
C ARG A 101 15.95 -11.07 -6.93
N GLN A 102 16.13 -11.74 -5.79
CA GLN A 102 15.16 -12.72 -5.30
C GLN A 102 14.00 -12.07 -4.54
N LEU A 103 14.24 -11.00 -3.77
CA LEU A 103 13.21 -10.35 -2.96
C LEU A 103 12.58 -9.13 -3.64
N GLY A 104 13.39 -8.32 -4.31
CA GLY A 104 13.00 -7.03 -4.85
C GLY A 104 11.76 -7.06 -5.75
N PRO A 105 11.63 -8.00 -6.70
CA PRO A 105 10.44 -8.10 -7.56
C PRO A 105 9.11 -8.13 -6.79
N HIS A 106 9.12 -8.60 -5.54
CA HIS A 106 7.94 -8.76 -4.70
C HIS A 106 7.56 -7.50 -3.92
N PHE A 107 8.22 -6.35 -4.13
CA PHE A 107 7.90 -5.11 -3.41
C PHE A 107 7.46 -3.99 -4.33
N MET A 108 6.35 -3.34 -3.97
CA MET A 108 5.91 -2.07 -4.54
C MET A 108 5.94 -0.98 -3.48
N VAL A 109 6.56 0.16 -3.81
CA VAL A 109 6.80 1.23 -2.84
C VAL A 109 6.25 2.58 -3.30
N GLY A 110 5.50 3.25 -2.43
CA GLY A 110 5.21 4.68 -2.57
C GLY A 110 6.44 5.51 -2.22
N TYR A 111 6.60 6.71 -2.78
CA TYR A 111 7.81 7.50 -2.54
C TYR A 111 7.55 9.00 -2.50
N SER A 112 8.42 9.73 -1.80
CA SER A 112 8.45 11.20 -1.73
C SER A 112 9.77 11.81 -2.23
N SER A 113 10.80 10.98 -2.45
CA SER A 113 12.13 11.40 -2.86
C SER A 113 12.57 10.60 -4.10
N PHE A 114 12.71 11.28 -5.24
CA PHE A 114 13.17 10.64 -6.47
C PHE A 114 14.56 9.99 -6.33
N PRO A 115 15.59 10.67 -5.77
CA PRO A 115 16.92 10.04 -5.60
C PRO A 115 16.87 8.75 -4.77
N GLU A 116 15.98 8.69 -3.78
CA GLU A 116 15.83 7.51 -2.92
C GLU A 116 15.20 6.33 -3.67
N VAL A 117 14.05 6.54 -4.32
CA VAL A 117 13.37 5.46 -5.06
C VAL A 117 14.16 5.04 -6.30
N ALA A 118 14.87 5.97 -6.94
CA ALA A 118 15.79 5.67 -8.04
C ALA A 118 16.87 4.69 -7.62
N ARG A 119 17.49 4.89 -6.44
CA ARG A 119 18.49 3.95 -5.91
C ARG A 119 17.90 2.56 -5.67
N LEU A 120 16.69 2.48 -5.10
CA LEU A 120 16.00 1.21 -4.90
C LEU A 120 15.73 0.49 -6.23
N ALA A 121 15.28 1.23 -7.25
CA ALA A 121 15.02 0.70 -8.58
C ALA A 121 16.31 0.19 -9.24
N GLU A 122 17.40 0.97 -9.22
CA GLU A 122 18.70 0.60 -9.81
C GLU A 122 19.31 -0.65 -9.17
N GLN A 123 19.20 -0.78 -7.84
CA GLN A 123 19.72 -1.95 -7.11
C GLN A 123 18.81 -3.18 -7.23
N GLY A 124 17.64 -3.06 -7.87
CA GLY A 124 16.67 -4.15 -7.98
C GLY A 124 16.01 -4.52 -6.66
N LEU A 125 15.93 -3.59 -5.70
CA LEU A 125 15.32 -3.81 -4.38
C LEU A 125 13.79 -3.70 -4.38
N ILE A 126 13.21 -3.21 -5.46
CA ILE A 126 11.76 -3.07 -5.64
C ILE A 126 11.37 -3.55 -7.03
N GLY A 127 10.16 -4.12 -7.15
CA GLY A 127 9.50 -4.59 -8.36
C GLY A 127 8.57 -3.54 -8.98
N GLY A 128 8.09 -2.61 -8.15
CA GLY A 128 7.21 -1.55 -8.59
C GLY A 128 7.24 -0.29 -7.72
N VAL A 129 6.58 0.74 -8.21
CA VAL A 129 6.35 1.99 -7.50
C VAL A 129 4.87 2.32 -7.50
N TYR A 130 4.41 2.97 -6.44
CA TYR A 130 3.06 3.47 -6.30
C TYR A 130 3.08 5.01 -6.32
N VAL A 131 2.37 5.61 -7.28
CA VAL A 131 2.25 7.06 -7.43
C VAL A 131 0.89 7.53 -6.95
N THR A 132 0.90 8.61 -6.17
CA THR A 132 -0.30 9.17 -5.54
C THR A 132 -0.34 10.69 -5.71
N ARG A 133 -1.35 11.33 -5.10
CA ARG A 133 -1.55 12.78 -5.12
C ARG A 133 -0.30 13.55 -4.73
N HIS A 134 0.46 13.04 -3.77
CA HIS A 134 1.69 13.68 -3.31
C HIS A 134 2.73 13.86 -4.44
N ASN A 135 2.83 12.89 -5.36
CA ASN A 135 3.81 12.91 -6.45
C ASN A 135 3.48 13.92 -7.55
N ILE A 136 2.20 14.28 -7.74
CA ILE A 136 1.73 15.23 -8.75
C ILE A 136 1.37 16.60 -8.19
N ARG A 137 1.19 16.74 -6.87
CA ARG A 137 0.77 17.99 -6.22
C ARG A 137 1.74 19.14 -6.56
N GLY A 138 1.21 20.20 -7.15
CA GLY A 138 2.00 21.37 -7.55
C GLY A 138 2.94 21.13 -8.73
N ARG A 139 2.75 20.04 -9.48
CA ARG A 139 3.58 19.64 -10.63
C ARG A 139 2.70 19.44 -11.87
N THR A 140 3.32 19.44 -13.04
CA THR A 140 2.64 19.15 -14.30
C THR A 140 2.60 17.65 -14.58
N ILE A 141 1.65 17.21 -15.41
CA ILE A 141 1.57 15.83 -15.95
C ILE A 141 2.91 15.44 -16.60
N ALA A 142 3.51 16.35 -17.37
CA ALA A 142 4.79 16.13 -18.04
C ALA A 142 5.94 15.88 -17.04
N ALA A 143 5.94 16.56 -15.89
CA ALA A 143 6.97 16.36 -14.86
C ALA A 143 6.88 14.97 -14.22
N LEU A 144 5.67 14.49 -13.90
CA LEU A 144 5.49 13.14 -13.37
C LEU A 144 5.81 12.07 -14.42
N ARG A 145 5.39 12.26 -15.68
CA ARG A 145 5.74 11.36 -16.79
C ARG A 145 7.26 11.24 -16.97
N ALA A 146 7.97 12.36 -16.96
CA ALA A 146 9.43 12.37 -17.07
C ALA A 146 10.09 11.64 -15.88
N GLU A 147 9.56 11.81 -14.67
CA GLU A 147 10.03 11.11 -13.47
C GLU A 147 9.86 9.59 -13.56
N ILE A 148 8.68 9.12 -13.98
CA ILE A 148 8.40 7.70 -14.20
C ILE A 148 9.31 7.14 -15.30
N SER A 149 9.47 7.86 -16.41
CA SER A 149 10.40 7.46 -17.49
C SER A 149 11.83 7.31 -16.97
N ALA A 150 12.31 8.26 -16.16
CA ALA A 150 13.65 8.20 -15.61
C ALA A 150 13.85 6.98 -14.68
N LEU A 151 12.83 6.56 -13.92
CA LEU A 151 12.91 5.31 -13.13
C LEU A 151 12.99 4.07 -14.03
N GLN A 152 12.23 4.05 -15.13
CA GLN A 152 12.30 2.96 -16.09
C GLN A 152 13.66 2.91 -16.80
N ASP A 153 14.24 4.07 -17.13
CA ASP A 153 15.57 4.15 -17.76
C ASP A 153 16.66 3.60 -16.84
N LYS A 154 16.57 3.93 -15.54
CA LYS A 154 17.44 3.40 -14.49
C LYS A 154 17.34 1.88 -14.37
N ARG A 155 16.13 1.32 -14.39
CA ARG A 155 15.91 -0.14 -14.43
C ARG A 155 16.57 -0.78 -15.66
N ARG A 156 16.34 -0.22 -16.85
CA ARG A 156 16.91 -0.75 -18.10
C ARG A 156 18.43 -0.70 -18.08
N ALA A 157 19.03 0.40 -17.61
CA ALA A 157 20.48 0.54 -17.48
C ALA A 157 21.09 -0.49 -16.51
N ALA A 158 20.34 -0.89 -15.48
CA ALA A 158 20.74 -1.95 -14.55
C ALA A 158 20.51 -3.39 -15.08
N GLY A 159 19.94 -3.56 -16.29
CA GLY A 159 19.62 -4.87 -16.85
C GLY A 159 18.50 -5.59 -16.10
N LEU A 160 17.60 -4.85 -15.46
CA LEU A 160 16.48 -5.37 -14.68
C LEU A 160 15.16 -5.22 -15.45
N PRO A 161 14.13 -6.04 -15.15
CA PRO A 161 12.80 -5.89 -15.75
C PRO A 161 12.22 -4.47 -15.54
N PRO A 162 11.23 -4.04 -16.33
CA PRO A 162 10.53 -2.78 -16.08
C PRO A 162 9.88 -2.74 -14.69
N LEU A 163 9.72 -1.54 -14.12
CA LEU A 163 8.89 -1.37 -12.91
C LEU A 163 7.41 -1.55 -13.25
N VAL A 164 6.67 -2.19 -12.36
CA VAL A 164 5.22 -1.96 -12.26
C VAL A 164 5.00 -0.58 -11.67
N VAL A 165 4.23 0.27 -12.34
CA VAL A 165 3.92 1.63 -11.92
C VAL A 165 2.43 1.69 -11.65
N ALA A 166 2.06 1.78 -10.38
CA ALA A 166 0.68 1.71 -9.94
C ALA A 166 0.14 3.06 -9.46
N ALA A 167 -1.18 3.26 -9.57
CA ALA A 167 -1.90 4.38 -8.95
C ALA A 167 -3.30 3.92 -8.50
N ASP A 168 -3.92 4.59 -7.52
CA ASP A 168 -5.36 4.44 -7.27
C ASP A 168 -6.15 5.53 -7.98
N GLN A 169 -6.81 5.13 -9.05
CA GLN A 169 -7.73 5.96 -9.81
C GLN A 169 -9.05 5.19 -10.01
N GLU A 170 -9.86 5.13 -8.95
CA GLU A 170 -11.16 4.43 -8.92
C GLU A 170 -12.28 5.28 -9.54
N GLY A 171 -12.16 6.61 -9.42
CA GLY A 171 -13.26 7.55 -9.67
C GLY A 171 -13.95 7.98 -8.38
N GLY A 172 -14.80 8.99 -8.47
CA GLY A 172 -15.52 9.53 -7.31
C GLY A 172 -14.58 10.18 -6.29
N ILE A 173 -14.54 9.62 -5.06
CA ILE A 173 -13.73 10.17 -3.96
C ILE A 173 -12.27 9.70 -4.00
N VAL A 174 -11.98 8.58 -4.68
CA VAL A 174 -10.61 8.04 -4.86
C VAL A 174 -10.16 8.24 -6.30
N GLY A 175 -9.54 9.40 -6.53
CA GLY A 175 -8.83 9.71 -7.77
C GLY A 175 -7.57 10.47 -7.40
N HIS A 176 -6.51 9.75 -7.00
CA HIS A 176 -5.34 10.39 -6.40
C HIS A 176 -4.61 11.32 -7.36
N LEU A 177 -4.66 11.06 -8.66
CA LEU A 177 -4.02 11.89 -9.68
C LEU A 177 -4.97 12.94 -10.30
N ALA A 178 -6.22 13.03 -9.81
CA ALA A 178 -7.19 14.02 -10.24
C ALA A 178 -7.37 15.15 -9.18
N PRO A 179 -7.34 16.43 -9.60
CA PRO A 179 -6.65 16.95 -10.81
C PRO A 179 -5.12 16.74 -10.72
N PRO A 180 -4.38 16.77 -11.86
CA PRO A 180 -4.76 17.28 -13.18
C PRO A 180 -5.47 16.28 -14.11
N LEU A 181 -5.54 14.99 -13.75
CA LEU A 181 -6.31 14.01 -14.53
C LEU A 181 -7.81 14.26 -14.47
N THR A 182 -8.55 13.67 -15.41
CA THR A 182 -10.00 13.75 -15.48
C THR A 182 -10.61 13.15 -14.22
N LYS A 183 -11.53 13.90 -13.60
CA LYS A 183 -12.30 13.43 -12.46
C LYS A 183 -13.51 12.64 -12.95
N VAL A 184 -13.33 11.34 -13.10
CA VAL A 184 -14.43 10.42 -13.44
C VAL A 184 -15.35 10.23 -12.22
N PRO A 185 -16.68 10.18 -12.40
CA PRO A 185 -17.63 9.86 -11.33
C PRO A 185 -17.37 8.47 -10.70
N ALA A 186 -17.95 8.21 -9.52
CA ALA A 186 -17.89 6.88 -8.92
C ALA A 186 -18.67 5.88 -9.79
N LEU A 187 -18.17 4.65 -9.96
CA LEU A 187 -18.89 3.59 -10.71
C LEU A 187 -20.30 3.32 -10.17
N ALA A 188 -20.55 3.58 -8.88
CA ALA A 188 -21.87 3.52 -8.27
C ALA A 188 -22.91 4.47 -8.89
N THR A 189 -22.50 5.50 -9.65
CA THR A 189 -23.46 6.36 -10.36
C THR A 189 -24.09 5.68 -11.57
N LEU A 190 -23.51 4.56 -12.02
CA LEU A 190 -23.98 3.83 -13.19
C LEU A 190 -25.13 2.87 -12.85
N THR A 191 -25.31 2.47 -11.59
CA THR A 191 -26.26 1.40 -11.21
C THR A 191 -27.73 1.71 -11.48
N GLY A 192 -28.08 2.97 -11.74
CA GLY A 192 -29.44 3.41 -12.07
C GLY A 192 -29.77 3.43 -13.57
N LEU A 193 -28.80 3.09 -14.43
CA LEU A 193 -28.96 3.10 -15.88
C LEU A 193 -29.50 1.76 -16.40
N ALA A 194 -29.96 1.72 -17.66
CA ALA A 194 -30.29 0.46 -18.33
C ALA A 194 -29.01 -0.41 -18.48
N PRO A 195 -29.10 -1.75 -18.43
CA PRO A 195 -27.93 -2.64 -18.42
C PRO A 195 -26.89 -2.35 -19.51
N ASP A 196 -27.32 -2.14 -20.76
CA ASP A 196 -26.41 -1.84 -21.87
C ASP A 196 -25.69 -0.50 -21.67
N ASP A 197 -26.39 0.50 -21.13
CA ASP A 197 -25.80 1.81 -20.78
C ASP A 197 -24.83 1.71 -19.60
N GLN A 198 -25.09 0.80 -18.64
CA GLN A 198 -24.18 0.55 -17.52
C GLN A 198 -22.84 0.05 -18.03
N GLN A 199 -22.88 -0.96 -18.91
CA GLN A 199 -21.68 -1.55 -19.52
C GLN A 199 -20.92 -0.51 -20.36
N ALA A 200 -21.60 0.15 -21.30
CA ALA A 200 -20.96 1.11 -22.20
C ALA A 200 -20.29 2.27 -21.44
N LYS A 201 -20.95 2.83 -20.41
CA LYS A 201 -20.35 3.90 -19.60
C LYS A 201 -19.25 3.44 -18.67
N ALA A 202 -19.36 2.23 -18.13
CA ALA A 202 -18.31 1.67 -17.28
C ALA A 202 -17.02 1.44 -18.09
N GLU A 203 -17.16 0.92 -19.31
CA GLU A 203 -16.06 0.78 -20.26
C GLU A 203 -15.46 2.14 -20.66
N GLU A 204 -16.29 3.14 -20.94
CA GLU A 204 -15.84 4.51 -21.19
C GLU A 204 -15.02 5.06 -20.00
N PHE A 205 -15.48 4.86 -18.76
CA PHE A 205 -14.76 5.27 -17.56
C PHE A 205 -13.41 4.55 -17.43
N GLY A 206 -13.39 3.25 -17.72
CA GLY A 206 -12.18 2.43 -17.77
C GLY A 206 -11.18 2.99 -18.79
N ARG A 207 -11.64 3.29 -20.00
CA ARG A 207 -10.83 3.82 -21.10
C ARG A 207 -10.27 5.21 -20.81
N ILE A 208 -11.04 6.09 -20.16
CA ILE A 208 -10.55 7.41 -19.72
C ILE A 208 -9.39 7.24 -18.74
N HIS A 209 -9.57 6.46 -17.67
CA HIS A 209 -8.50 6.20 -16.71
C HIS A 209 -7.31 5.49 -17.38
N GLY A 210 -7.55 4.49 -18.22
CA GLY A 210 -6.52 3.73 -18.91
C GLY A 210 -5.64 4.60 -19.80
N HIS A 211 -6.23 5.45 -20.66
CA HIS A 211 -5.46 6.35 -21.50
C HIS A 211 -4.67 7.39 -20.71
N GLU A 212 -5.28 8.03 -19.72
CA GLU A 212 -4.61 9.09 -18.95
C GLU A 212 -3.49 8.54 -18.04
N LEU A 213 -3.71 7.40 -17.40
CA LEU A 213 -2.69 6.69 -16.62
C LEU A 213 -1.56 6.18 -17.53
N GLY A 214 -1.90 5.53 -18.64
CA GLY A 214 -0.94 5.05 -19.62
C GLY A 214 -0.06 6.17 -20.19
N ALA A 215 -0.64 7.36 -20.43
CA ALA A 215 0.10 8.54 -20.89
C ALA A 215 1.12 9.07 -19.86
N LEU A 216 0.90 8.85 -18.56
CA LEU A 216 1.88 9.12 -17.50
C LEU A 216 2.98 8.05 -17.41
N GLY A 217 2.76 6.86 -17.98
CA GLY A 217 3.59 5.68 -17.77
C GLY A 217 3.14 4.81 -16.59
N VAL A 218 1.98 5.09 -16.00
CA VAL A 218 1.29 4.18 -15.07
C VAL A 218 0.77 3.01 -15.88
N ASN A 219 0.99 1.80 -15.38
CA ASN A 219 0.69 0.56 -16.08
C ASN A 219 -0.18 -0.40 -15.26
N LEU A 220 -0.42 -0.09 -13.98
CA LEU A 220 -1.40 -0.80 -13.14
C LEU A 220 -2.32 0.22 -12.46
N ASN A 221 -3.63 0.08 -12.63
CA ASN A 221 -4.59 0.80 -11.81
C ASN A 221 -5.04 -0.10 -10.66
N LEU A 222 -5.00 0.42 -9.44
CA LEU A 222 -5.48 -0.24 -8.25
C LEU A 222 -7.01 -0.06 -8.12
N ALA A 223 -7.73 -0.47 -9.15
CA ALA A 223 -9.19 -0.38 -9.30
C ALA A 223 -9.67 -1.48 -10.27
N PRO A 224 -10.95 -1.88 -10.24
CA PRO A 224 -12.05 -1.34 -9.43
C PRO A 224 -12.25 -1.99 -8.05
N VAL A 225 -13.09 -1.35 -7.23
CA VAL A 225 -13.59 -1.89 -5.97
C VAL A 225 -14.74 -2.86 -6.26
N LEU A 226 -14.59 -4.11 -5.83
CA LEU A 226 -15.58 -5.19 -5.96
C LEU A 226 -16.26 -5.53 -4.63
N ASP A 227 -15.86 -4.87 -3.54
CA ASP A 227 -16.57 -4.96 -2.27
C ASP A 227 -18.06 -4.64 -2.46
N LEU A 228 -18.93 -5.49 -1.91
CA LEU A 228 -20.36 -5.21 -1.91
C LEU A 228 -20.65 -4.01 -1.03
N LYS A 229 -21.55 -3.15 -1.51
CA LYS A 229 -21.91 -1.91 -0.81
C LYS A 229 -22.55 -2.25 0.55
N PRO A 230 -22.02 -1.74 1.68
CA PRO A 230 -22.65 -1.92 2.97
C PRO A 230 -24.07 -1.33 2.98
N PRO A 231 -24.97 -1.88 3.82
CA PRO A 231 -26.25 -1.23 4.09
C PRO A 231 -26.00 0.19 4.62
N ALA A 232 -26.86 1.15 4.24
CA ALA A 232 -26.66 2.60 4.32
C ALA A 232 -26.50 3.23 5.73
N ARG A 233 -26.12 2.46 6.77
CA ARG A 233 -25.77 3.00 8.08
C ARG A 233 -24.37 3.58 8.07
N ARG A 234 -24.25 4.85 8.47
CA ARG A 234 -22.96 5.50 8.72
C ARG A 234 -22.15 4.68 9.73
N ASN A 235 -21.06 4.09 9.28
CA ASN A 235 -20.09 3.46 10.17
C ASN A 235 -19.23 4.56 10.82
N ARG A 236 -19.34 4.73 12.14
CA ARG A 236 -18.59 5.76 12.89
C ARG A 236 -17.12 5.40 13.11
N LEU A 237 -16.75 4.14 12.85
CA LEU A 237 -15.39 3.63 12.99
C LEU A 237 -14.73 3.38 11.64
N ASP A 238 -15.31 3.90 10.55
CA ASP A 238 -14.74 3.93 9.21
C ASP A 238 -14.39 5.37 8.83
N PHE A 239 -13.08 5.67 8.81
CA PHE A 239 -12.56 7.03 8.63
C PHE A 239 -11.96 7.24 7.24
N HIS A 240 -11.28 6.22 6.72
CA HIS A 240 -10.49 6.24 5.50
C HIS A 240 -10.91 5.17 4.49
N THR A 241 -11.41 4.02 4.94
CA THR A 241 -11.81 2.94 4.01
C THR A 241 -13.01 3.38 3.17
N LEU A 242 -14.06 3.92 3.80
CA LEU A 242 -15.23 4.54 3.20
C LEU A 242 -15.90 3.71 2.09
N ILE A 243 -15.99 2.38 2.25
CA ILE A 243 -16.54 1.48 1.22
C ILE A 243 -17.94 1.87 0.79
N GLY A 244 -18.78 2.37 1.70
CA GLY A 244 -20.14 2.82 1.35
C GLY A 244 -20.17 3.91 0.26
N GLN A 245 -19.08 4.66 0.06
CA GLN A 245 -18.94 5.68 -0.99
C GLN A 245 -18.22 5.17 -2.24
N ARG A 246 -17.49 4.05 -2.15
CA ARG A 246 -16.63 3.50 -3.21
C ARG A 246 -17.24 2.29 -3.91
N ALA A 247 -17.95 1.44 -3.15
CA ALA A 247 -18.60 0.24 -3.66
C ALA A 247 -19.71 0.57 -4.67
N ILE A 248 -19.76 -0.24 -5.72
CA ILE A 248 -20.65 -0.06 -6.87
C ILE A 248 -22.11 -0.27 -6.44
N ALA A 249 -22.43 -1.48 -5.97
CA ALA A 249 -23.79 -1.91 -5.66
C ALA A 249 -23.82 -2.91 -4.49
N THR A 250 -25.01 -3.18 -3.96
CA THR A 250 -25.26 -4.28 -3.01
C THR A 250 -25.42 -5.62 -3.70
N ASP A 251 -25.85 -5.62 -4.98
CA ASP A 251 -26.11 -6.81 -5.77
C ASP A 251 -24.81 -7.29 -6.46
N PRO A 252 -24.33 -8.51 -6.17
CA PRO A 252 -23.14 -9.08 -6.79
C PRO A 252 -23.18 -9.10 -8.32
N ALA A 253 -24.34 -9.32 -8.95
CA ALA A 253 -24.44 -9.36 -10.40
C ALA A 253 -24.20 -7.97 -11.02
N VAL A 254 -24.78 -6.93 -10.41
CA VAL A 254 -24.57 -5.53 -10.84
C VAL A 254 -23.11 -5.10 -10.66
N VAL A 255 -22.48 -5.50 -9.54
CA VAL A 255 -21.04 -5.25 -9.33
C VAL A 255 -20.23 -5.92 -10.42
N SER A 256 -20.51 -7.19 -10.74
CA SER A 256 -19.81 -7.96 -11.76
C SER A 256 -19.90 -7.29 -13.14
N THR A 257 -21.11 -6.97 -13.60
CA THR A 257 -21.33 -6.35 -14.92
C THR A 257 -20.56 -5.04 -15.08
N ILE A 258 -20.68 -4.13 -14.11
CA ILE A 258 -20.03 -2.82 -14.17
C ILE A 258 -18.51 -2.95 -14.03
N ALA A 259 -18.03 -3.80 -13.11
CA ALA A 259 -16.60 -4.00 -12.90
C ALA A 259 -15.93 -4.65 -14.11
N SER A 260 -16.55 -5.68 -14.72
CA SER A 260 -16.03 -6.34 -15.93
C SER A 260 -15.84 -5.36 -17.07
N ALA A 261 -16.83 -4.50 -17.32
CA ALA A 261 -16.77 -3.49 -18.37
C ALA A 261 -15.69 -2.42 -18.10
N TYR A 262 -15.60 -1.96 -16.86
CA TYR A 262 -14.55 -1.01 -16.44
C TYR A 262 -13.14 -1.60 -16.59
N VAL A 263 -12.95 -2.86 -16.19
CA VAL A 263 -11.69 -3.60 -16.36
C VAL A 263 -11.34 -3.73 -17.83
N HIS A 264 -12.33 -4.05 -18.68
CA HIS A 264 -12.12 -4.14 -20.12
C HIS A 264 -11.57 -2.83 -20.70
N GLY A 265 -12.21 -1.68 -20.40
CA GLY A 265 -11.74 -0.37 -20.89
C GLY A 265 -10.32 0.01 -20.41
N LEU A 266 -9.94 -0.40 -19.19
CA LEU A 266 -8.55 -0.24 -18.71
C LEU A 266 -7.57 -1.09 -19.52
N GLU A 267 -7.87 -2.38 -19.68
CA GLU A 267 -6.99 -3.35 -20.35
C GLU A 267 -6.82 -3.01 -21.84
N GLU A 268 -7.89 -2.58 -22.53
CA GLU A 268 -7.82 -2.09 -23.91
C GLU A 268 -6.90 -0.87 -24.08
N SER A 269 -6.76 -0.07 -23.01
CA SER A 269 -5.87 1.09 -22.99
C SER A 269 -4.43 0.73 -22.56
N GLY A 270 -4.14 -0.56 -22.35
CA GLY A 270 -2.82 -1.05 -21.96
C GLY A 270 -2.46 -0.83 -20.49
N VAL A 271 -3.46 -0.65 -19.62
CA VAL A 271 -3.29 -0.51 -18.16
C VAL A 271 -4.00 -1.69 -17.48
N GLY A 272 -3.27 -2.45 -16.65
CA GLY A 272 -3.85 -3.55 -15.89
C GLY A 272 -4.81 -3.05 -14.79
N ALA A 273 -5.79 -3.88 -14.42
CA ALA A 273 -6.68 -3.63 -13.30
C ALA A 273 -6.25 -4.41 -12.05
N THR A 274 -6.72 -3.98 -10.88
CA THR A 274 -6.55 -4.69 -9.61
C THR A 274 -7.88 -4.72 -8.88
N LEU A 275 -8.46 -5.90 -8.74
CA LEU A 275 -9.71 -6.11 -8.04
C LEU A 275 -9.46 -6.03 -6.53
N LYS A 276 -10.28 -5.25 -5.81
CA LYS A 276 -10.09 -5.05 -4.37
C LYS A 276 -11.38 -4.86 -3.58
N HIS A 277 -11.44 -5.21 -2.30
CA HIS A 277 -10.38 -5.81 -1.48
C HIS A 277 -10.85 -7.19 -1.04
N PHE A 278 -10.26 -8.26 -1.58
CA PHE A 278 -10.62 -9.61 -1.17
C PHE A 278 -10.26 -9.80 0.32
N PRO A 279 -11.11 -10.40 1.19
CA PRO A 279 -12.28 -11.24 0.91
C PRO A 279 -13.64 -10.52 0.83
N GLY A 280 -13.67 -9.20 0.61
CA GLY A 280 -14.89 -8.40 0.67
C GLY A 280 -14.99 -7.67 2.00
N ILE A 281 -14.54 -6.42 2.05
CA ILE A 281 -14.46 -5.62 3.29
C ILE A 281 -15.70 -4.75 3.53
N GLY A 282 -16.70 -4.84 2.65
CA GLY A 282 -17.97 -4.10 2.78
C GLY A 282 -18.78 -4.45 4.03
N ARG A 283 -18.57 -5.64 4.63
CA ARG A 283 -19.27 -6.08 5.86
C ARG A 283 -18.51 -5.78 7.15
N VAL A 284 -17.27 -5.31 7.03
CA VAL A 284 -16.41 -5.02 8.17
C VAL A 284 -16.85 -3.74 8.87
N ARG A 285 -16.72 -3.72 10.20
CA ARG A 285 -17.18 -2.60 11.04
C ARG A 285 -16.08 -1.63 11.46
N THR A 286 -14.81 -1.96 11.27
CA THR A 286 -13.68 -1.12 11.69
C THR A 286 -12.77 -0.81 10.51
N ASP A 287 -12.20 0.38 10.54
CA ASP A 287 -11.21 0.82 9.54
C ASP A 287 -9.87 0.11 9.73
N THR A 288 -9.45 -0.69 8.76
CA THR A 288 -8.18 -1.44 8.79
C THR A 288 -6.95 -0.54 8.74
N HIS A 289 -7.11 0.73 8.33
CA HIS A 289 -6.06 1.75 8.45
C HIS A 289 -5.67 1.98 9.91
N HIS A 290 -6.55 1.64 10.87
CA HIS A 290 -6.38 1.90 12.29
C HIS A 290 -6.47 0.69 13.20
N PHE A 291 -7.31 -0.28 12.87
CA PHE A 291 -7.66 -1.37 13.77
C PHE A 291 -7.64 -2.69 13.04
N SER A 292 -7.40 -3.78 13.77
CA SER A 292 -7.74 -5.10 13.27
C SER A 292 -9.26 -5.20 13.02
N ALA A 293 -9.61 -6.00 12.02
CA ALA A 293 -10.98 -6.18 11.56
C ALA A 293 -11.28 -7.66 11.36
N ASN A 294 -12.46 -8.08 11.80
CA ASN A 294 -12.96 -9.44 11.60
C ASN A 294 -14.09 -9.45 10.57
N LEU A 295 -14.09 -10.47 9.73
CA LEU A 295 -15.21 -10.85 8.87
C LEU A 295 -15.73 -12.20 9.35
N ASP A 296 -16.83 -12.14 10.12
CA ASP A 296 -17.45 -13.31 10.76
C ASP A 296 -18.48 -14.03 9.87
N THR A 297 -18.69 -13.50 8.66
CA THR A 297 -19.61 -14.11 7.68
C THR A 297 -19.12 -15.50 7.29
N ARG A 298 -20.05 -16.46 7.25
CA ARG A 298 -19.74 -17.86 6.88
C ARG A 298 -19.24 -17.93 5.45
N VAL A 299 -18.25 -18.78 5.19
CA VAL A 299 -17.65 -18.99 3.86
C VAL A 299 -18.71 -19.23 2.78
N GLY A 300 -19.69 -20.12 3.01
CA GLY A 300 -20.73 -20.40 2.02
C GLY A 300 -21.61 -19.19 1.67
N GLU A 301 -21.80 -18.24 2.60
CA GLU A 301 -22.47 -16.98 2.28
C GLU A 301 -21.57 -16.08 1.44
N LEU A 302 -20.30 -15.93 1.82
CA LEU A 302 -19.32 -15.15 1.04
C LEU A 302 -19.17 -15.69 -0.39
N GLU A 303 -19.16 -17.01 -0.57
CA GLU A 303 -19.12 -17.66 -1.89
C GLU A 303 -20.34 -17.33 -2.75
N ALA A 304 -21.52 -17.26 -2.13
CA ALA A 304 -22.77 -16.94 -2.81
C ALA A 304 -22.96 -15.44 -3.06
N THR A 305 -22.22 -14.58 -2.35
CA THR A 305 -22.36 -13.12 -2.43
C THR A 305 -21.05 -12.40 -2.70
N ASP A 306 -20.24 -12.15 -1.68
CA ASP A 306 -19.14 -11.18 -1.69
C ASP A 306 -18.00 -11.58 -2.62
N TRP A 307 -17.82 -12.89 -2.84
CA TRP A 307 -16.77 -13.45 -3.69
C TRP A 307 -17.21 -13.66 -5.13
N LEU A 308 -18.51 -13.60 -5.41
CA LEU A 308 -19.05 -13.79 -6.75
C LEU A 308 -18.45 -12.78 -7.74
N PRO A 309 -18.41 -11.46 -7.46
CA PRO A 309 -17.84 -10.50 -8.41
C PRO A 309 -16.36 -10.74 -8.67
N PHE A 310 -15.60 -11.13 -7.64
CA PHE A 310 -14.18 -11.42 -7.80
C PHE A 310 -13.97 -12.63 -8.71
N ARG A 311 -14.70 -13.72 -8.48
CA ARG A 311 -14.58 -14.93 -9.30
C ARG A 311 -15.00 -14.70 -10.74
N GLU A 312 -16.09 -13.96 -10.95
CA GLU A 312 -16.60 -13.63 -12.28
C GLU A 312 -15.55 -12.83 -13.05
N VAL A 313 -15.12 -11.68 -12.52
CA VAL A 313 -14.20 -10.78 -13.22
C VAL A 313 -12.82 -11.42 -13.42
N LEU A 314 -12.31 -12.21 -12.47
CA LEU A 314 -11.03 -12.92 -12.62
C LEU A 314 -11.10 -14.03 -13.69
N SER A 315 -12.27 -14.61 -13.96
CA SER A 315 -12.41 -15.71 -14.91
C SER A 315 -12.16 -15.30 -16.37
N HIS A 316 -12.32 -14.01 -16.67
CA HIS A 316 -12.27 -13.48 -18.03
C HIS A 316 -11.41 -12.20 -18.16
N SER A 317 -10.62 -11.85 -17.14
CA SER A 317 -9.67 -10.73 -17.19
C SER A 317 -8.28 -11.17 -16.75
N ARG A 318 -7.30 -10.30 -16.90
CA ARG A 318 -5.93 -10.50 -16.40
C ARG A 318 -5.64 -9.60 -15.21
N SER A 319 -6.70 -9.13 -14.54
CA SER A 319 -6.63 -8.30 -13.34
C SER A 319 -5.80 -8.97 -12.26
N ALA A 320 -5.03 -8.19 -11.50
CA ALA A 320 -4.53 -8.64 -10.20
C ALA A 320 -5.64 -8.69 -9.15
N LEU A 321 -5.35 -9.39 -8.05
CA LEU A 321 -6.20 -9.44 -6.88
C LEU A 321 -5.48 -8.82 -5.67
N MET A 322 -6.05 -7.78 -5.09
CA MET A 322 -5.59 -7.22 -3.84
C MET A 322 -6.33 -7.85 -2.65
N VAL A 323 -5.56 -8.31 -1.66
CA VAL A 323 -6.07 -8.93 -0.44
C VAL A 323 -5.94 -7.97 0.72
N GLY A 324 -7.08 -7.62 1.32
CA GLY A 324 -7.19 -6.71 2.45
C GLY A 324 -6.73 -7.30 3.78
N HIS A 325 -6.49 -6.43 4.75
CA HIS A 325 -6.03 -6.77 6.10
C HIS A 325 -7.17 -7.10 7.06
N VAL A 326 -8.01 -8.06 6.68
CA VAL A 326 -9.19 -8.51 7.45
C VAL A 326 -9.04 -9.97 7.82
N THR A 327 -9.28 -10.29 9.09
CA THR A 327 -9.32 -11.67 9.58
C THR A 327 -10.61 -12.34 9.15
N LEU A 328 -10.51 -13.31 8.23
CA LEU A 328 -11.62 -14.16 7.84
C LEU A 328 -11.77 -15.27 8.88
N THR A 329 -12.54 -15.00 9.94
CA THR A 329 -12.52 -15.79 11.18
C THR A 329 -12.96 -17.24 10.97
N ALA A 330 -13.84 -17.50 10.00
CA ALA A 330 -14.28 -18.85 9.63
C ALA A 330 -13.19 -19.71 8.95
N VAL A 331 -12.07 -19.13 8.52
CA VAL A 331 -11.00 -19.82 7.77
C VAL A 331 -9.68 -19.80 8.55
N ASP A 332 -9.28 -18.60 8.99
CA ASP A 332 -8.06 -18.40 9.76
C ASP A 332 -8.28 -17.28 10.79
N PRO A 333 -8.60 -17.63 12.05
CA PRO A 333 -8.85 -16.63 13.09
C PRO A 333 -7.57 -15.95 13.58
N ASP A 334 -6.39 -16.48 13.27
CA ASP A 334 -5.11 -16.01 13.80
C ASP A 334 -4.42 -14.97 12.90
N ARG A 335 -4.89 -14.82 11.66
CA ARG A 335 -4.23 -14.03 10.62
C ARG A 335 -5.22 -13.26 9.77
N ALA A 336 -4.82 -12.05 9.35
CA ALA A 336 -5.53 -11.36 8.30
C ALA A 336 -5.38 -12.13 6.98
N ALA A 337 -6.39 -12.02 6.10
CA ALA A 337 -6.44 -12.67 4.80
C ALA A 337 -5.17 -12.45 3.98
N SER A 338 -4.62 -11.23 4.01
CA SER A 338 -3.43 -10.82 3.26
C SER A 338 -2.14 -11.58 3.61
N HIS A 339 -2.09 -12.26 4.76
CA HIS A 339 -0.95 -13.08 5.15
C HIS A 339 -1.36 -14.47 5.66
N SER A 340 -2.60 -14.89 5.38
CA SER A 340 -3.08 -16.23 5.71
C SER A 340 -2.84 -17.18 4.54
N LYS A 341 -2.03 -18.22 4.76
CA LYS A 341 -1.85 -19.31 3.79
C LYS A 341 -3.17 -20.04 3.49
N ARG A 342 -4.06 -20.18 4.48
CA ARG A 342 -5.37 -20.83 4.25
C ARG A 342 -6.27 -20.04 3.31
N VAL A 343 -6.13 -18.71 3.32
CA VAL A 343 -6.89 -17.82 2.44
C VAL A 343 -6.22 -17.68 1.08
N VAL A 344 -4.95 -17.31 1.03
CA VAL A 344 -4.27 -17.06 -0.24
C VAL A 344 -4.02 -18.36 -1.00
N ASP A 345 -3.30 -19.31 -0.41
CA ASP A 345 -3.02 -20.60 -1.06
C ASP A 345 -4.31 -21.43 -1.15
N GLY A 346 -4.99 -21.64 -0.02
CA GLY A 346 -6.13 -22.58 0.05
C GLY A 346 -7.39 -22.13 -0.70
N ILE A 347 -7.72 -20.83 -0.73
CA ILE A 347 -8.92 -20.34 -1.43
C ILE A 347 -8.56 -19.78 -2.80
N ILE A 348 -7.66 -18.80 -2.87
CA ILE A 348 -7.36 -18.10 -4.12
C ILE A 348 -6.60 -19.01 -5.10
N ARG A 349 -5.53 -19.67 -4.67
CA ARG A 349 -4.70 -20.52 -5.56
C ARG A 349 -5.35 -21.87 -5.81
N ASP A 350 -5.74 -22.58 -4.77
CA ASP A 350 -6.22 -23.96 -4.87
C ASP A 350 -7.69 -24.03 -5.27
N LYS A 351 -8.60 -23.48 -4.45
CA LYS A 351 -10.04 -23.62 -4.68
C LYS A 351 -10.52 -22.87 -5.93
N TRP A 352 -10.02 -21.65 -6.16
CA TRP A 352 -10.41 -20.85 -7.32
C TRP A 352 -9.52 -21.10 -8.54
N GLY A 353 -8.35 -21.70 -8.36
CA GLY A 353 -7.41 -21.91 -9.46
C GLY A 353 -6.78 -20.62 -9.99
N TYR A 354 -6.82 -19.51 -9.25
CA TYR A 354 -6.36 -18.21 -9.76
C TYR A 354 -4.83 -18.11 -9.79
N GLN A 355 -4.26 -18.00 -11.00
CA GLN A 355 -2.82 -17.98 -11.25
C GLN A 355 -2.27 -16.60 -11.66
N GLY A 356 -3.08 -15.55 -11.58
CA GLY A 356 -2.61 -14.17 -11.80
C GLY A 356 -1.91 -13.58 -10.56
N VAL A 357 -1.57 -12.30 -10.63
CA VAL A 357 -0.84 -11.62 -9.54
C VAL A 357 -1.74 -11.37 -8.34
N VAL A 358 -1.32 -11.84 -7.17
CA VAL A 358 -1.94 -11.51 -5.88
C VAL A 358 -1.06 -10.52 -5.13
N MET A 359 -1.66 -9.45 -4.61
CA MET A 359 -0.96 -8.44 -3.84
C MET A 359 -1.63 -8.17 -2.50
N THR A 360 -0.87 -7.68 -1.52
CA THR A 360 -1.47 -7.15 -0.30
C THR A 360 -2.06 -5.77 -0.54
N ASP A 361 -3.01 -5.38 0.31
CA ASP A 361 -3.23 -3.96 0.65
C ASP A 361 -1.97 -3.37 1.35
N ASP A 362 -1.98 -2.08 1.67
CA ASP A 362 -0.80 -1.39 2.22
C ASP A 362 -0.37 -1.94 3.59
N LEU A 363 0.82 -2.56 3.65
CA LEU A 363 1.40 -3.14 4.87
C LEU A 363 1.68 -2.13 5.98
N VAL A 364 1.61 -0.83 5.66
CA VAL A 364 1.77 0.28 6.61
C VAL A 364 0.47 0.58 7.37
N MET A 365 -0.66 -0.04 7.00
CA MET A 365 -1.93 0.09 7.71
C MET A 365 -1.88 -0.48 9.12
N GLY A 366 -2.62 0.13 10.06
CA GLY A 366 -2.61 -0.22 11.48
C GLY A 366 -2.91 -1.69 11.77
N ALA A 367 -3.80 -2.33 11.00
CA ALA A 367 -4.12 -3.75 11.13
C ALA A 367 -2.91 -4.68 11.01
N ILE A 368 -1.86 -4.28 10.29
CA ILE A 368 -0.62 -5.06 10.10
C ILE A 368 0.55 -4.40 10.81
N TYR A 369 0.79 -3.10 10.58
CA TYR A 369 1.99 -2.42 11.05
C TYR A 369 2.14 -2.47 12.59
N GLN A 370 1.01 -2.37 13.30
CA GLN A 370 0.95 -2.42 14.76
C GLN A 370 0.87 -3.85 15.32
N ASN A 371 0.72 -4.87 14.45
CA ASN A 371 0.52 -6.28 14.82
C ASN A 371 1.61 -7.19 14.21
N ASP A 372 2.89 -6.87 14.49
CA ASP A 372 4.06 -7.60 13.99
C ASP A 372 4.16 -7.70 12.45
N VAL A 373 4.44 -6.55 11.84
CA VAL A 373 4.69 -6.46 10.38
C VAL A 373 5.75 -7.43 9.86
N CYS A 374 6.77 -7.79 10.67
CA CYS A 374 7.81 -8.71 10.19
C CYS A 374 7.27 -10.12 10.02
N LYS A 375 6.46 -10.58 10.98
CA LYS A 375 5.74 -11.85 10.85
C LYS A 375 4.80 -11.82 9.65
N ALA A 376 3.99 -10.75 9.50
CA ALA A 376 3.05 -10.63 8.40
C ALA A 376 3.72 -10.66 7.02
N VAL A 377 4.88 -10.01 6.85
CA VAL A 377 5.65 -10.03 5.59
C VAL A 377 6.11 -11.43 5.22
N VAL A 378 6.72 -12.16 6.17
CA VAL A 378 7.18 -13.54 5.95
C VAL A 378 6.00 -14.46 5.66
N GLU A 379 4.92 -14.33 6.43
CA GLU A 379 3.72 -15.14 6.25
C GLU A 379 3.03 -14.86 4.91
N ALA A 380 2.96 -13.61 4.45
CA ALA A 380 2.37 -13.26 3.15
C ALA A 380 3.13 -13.88 1.97
N ILE A 381 4.46 -13.81 1.99
CA ILE A 381 5.30 -14.47 0.97
C ILE A 381 5.04 -15.99 0.97
N ASN A 382 5.07 -16.62 2.16
CA ASN A 382 4.84 -18.05 2.31
C ASN A 382 3.40 -18.49 2.02
N ALA A 383 2.45 -17.56 2.09
CA ALA A 383 1.06 -17.77 1.71
C ALA A 383 0.84 -17.74 0.19
N GLY A 384 1.83 -17.31 -0.60
CA GLY A 384 1.73 -17.22 -2.06
C GLY A 384 1.29 -15.85 -2.58
N VAL A 385 1.43 -14.80 -1.77
CA VAL A 385 1.30 -13.41 -2.23
C VAL A 385 2.51 -13.05 -3.10
N ASP A 386 2.25 -12.38 -4.21
CA ASP A 386 3.27 -12.07 -5.19
C ASP A 386 3.90 -10.69 -5.01
N LEU A 387 3.07 -9.70 -4.64
CA LEU A 387 3.48 -8.31 -4.49
C LEU A 387 3.04 -7.73 -3.14
N LEU A 388 4.01 -7.25 -2.36
CA LEU A 388 3.83 -6.60 -1.08
C LEU A 388 3.82 -5.08 -1.28
N LEU A 389 2.71 -4.44 -0.91
CA LEU A 389 2.53 -3.00 -1.07
C LEU A 389 2.98 -2.24 0.19
N VAL A 390 3.84 -1.24 0.00
CA VAL A 390 4.24 -0.26 1.02
C VAL A 390 3.95 1.14 0.47
N ALA A 391 2.74 1.64 0.65
CA ALA A 391 2.23 2.80 -0.07
C ALA A 391 2.29 4.10 0.73
N TYR A 392 1.55 4.20 1.84
CA TYR A 392 1.30 5.45 2.56
C TYR A 392 2.58 6.13 3.06
N ASP A 393 3.46 5.34 3.67
CA ASP A 393 4.76 5.79 4.16
C ASP A 393 5.88 4.94 3.57
N GLY A 394 6.35 5.34 2.38
CA GLY A 394 7.43 4.68 1.65
C GLY A 394 8.71 4.47 2.46
N ALA A 395 8.98 5.29 3.48
CA ALA A 395 10.14 5.10 4.36
C ALA A 395 10.07 3.78 5.16
N GLN A 396 8.88 3.21 5.36
CA GLN A 396 8.72 1.90 6.01
C GLN A 396 9.19 0.73 5.14
N PHE A 397 9.47 0.95 3.86
CA PHE A 397 10.03 -0.07 2.98
C PHE A 397 11.28 -0.70 3.60
N TYR A 398 12.19 0.10 4.17
CA TYR A 398 13.40 -0.44 4.80
C TYR A 398 13.07 -1.37 5.98
N ARG A 399 12.02 -1.08 6.76
CA ARG A 399 11.54 -1.98 7.82
C ARG A 399 11.04 -3.29 7.24
N VAL A 400 10.13 -3.18 6.28
CA VAL A 400 9.43 -4.30 5.66
C VAL A 400 10.41 -5.22 4.90
N PHE A 401 11.29 -4.65 4.09
CA PHE A 401 12.31 -5.40 3.34
C PHE A 401 13.36 -6.04 4.25
N ALA A 402 13.77 -5.37 5.34
CA ALA A 402 14.68 -6.00 6.30
C ALA A 402 14.03 -7.26 6.94
N CYS A 403 12.72 -7.26 7.20
CA CYS A 403 12.03 -8.44 7.71
C CYS A 403 12.09 -9.63 6.72
N SER A 404 11.90 -9.38 5.42
CA SER A 404 12.00 -10.44 4.40
C SER A 404 13.45 -10.91 4.20
N LEU A 405 14.41 -9.98 4.24
CA LEU A 405 15.83 -10.28 4.17
C LEU A 405 16.28 -11.16 5.35
N ASP A 406 15.90 -10.81 6.57
CA ASP A 406 16.13 -11.61 7.77
C ASP A 406 15.45 -12.98 7.67
N GLY A 407 14.20 -13.02 7.19
CA GLY A 407 13.47 -14.25 6.94
C GLY A 407 14.18 -15.16 5.94
N MET A 408 14.71 -14.60 4.85
CA MET A 408 15.48 -15.32 3.84
C MET A 408 16.78 -15.88 4.44
N ARG A 409 17.57 -15.05 5.11
CA ARG A 409 18.84 -15.42 5.74
C ARG A 409 18.68 -16.50 6.80
N GLN A 410 17.53 -16.53 7.49
CA GLN A 410 17.19 -17.52 8.50
C GLN A 410 16.47 -18.77 7.93
N GLY A 411 16.28 -18.86 6.61
CA GLY A 411 15.59 -20.00 5.98
C GLY A 411 14.10 -20.09 6.28
N LYS A 412 13.46 -18.97 6.65
CA LYS A 412 12.03 -18.90 6.97
C LYS A 412 11.13 -18.65 5.75
N LEU A 413 11.70 -18.26 4.62
CA LEU A 413 10.94 -18.08 3.38
C LEU A 413 10.84 -19.40 2.61
N ASP A 414 9.64 -19.72 2.16
CA ASP A 414 9.38 -20.86 1.29
C ASP A 414 9.91 -20.55 -0.12
N ALA A 415 11.01 -21.22 -0.49
CA ALA A 415 11.66 -21.02 -1.77
C ALA A 415 10.79 -21.46 -2.96
N ALA A 416 9.88 -22.42 -2.79
CA ALA A 416 8.95 -22.81 -3.85
C ALA A 416 7.90 -21.72 -4.08
N MET A 417 7.37 -21.12 -3.01
CA MET A 417 6.43 -20.00 -3.10
C MET A 417 7.06 -18.77 -3.76
N LEU A 418 8.30 -18.42 -3.38
CA LEU A 418 9.04 -17.33 -4.03
C LEU A 418 9.23 -17.57 -5.54
N ARG A 419 9.63 -18.79 -5.95
CA ARG A 419 9.79 -19.11 -7.37
C ARG A 419 8.48 -19.05 -8.14
N ALA A 420 7.40 -19.63 -7.58
CA ALA A 420 6.08 -19.59 -8.20
C ALA A 420 5.58 -18.14 -8.37
N SER A 421 5.83 -17.31 -7.36
CA SER A 421 5.53 -15.89 -7.38
C SER A 421 6.35 -15.13 -8.44
N ALA A 422 7.66 -15.36 -8.51
CA ALA A 422 8.52 -14.77 -9.53
C ALA A 422 8.03 -15.12 -10.95
N THR A 423 7.65 -16.37 -11.20
CA THR A 423 7.07 -16.78 -12.49
C THR A 423 5.77 -16.04 -12.82
N ARG A 424 4.91 -15.75 -11.83
CA ARG A 424 3.69 -14.94 -12.06
C ARG A 424 4.02 -13.48 -12.35
N LEU A 425 5.00 -12.91 -11.65
CA LEU A 425 5.46 -11.54 -11.90
C LEU A 425 6.15 -11.39 -13.26
N GLU A 426 6.90 -12.41 -13.72
CA GLU A 426 7.54 -12.43 -15.04
C GLU A 426 6.55 -12.56 -16.20
N ARG A 427 5.48 -13.33 -16.03
CA ARG A 427 4.35 -13.34 -16.99
C ARG A 427 3.70 -11.97 -17.11
N GLY A 428 3.89 -11.14 -16.08
CA GLY A 428 3.52 -9.75 -16.06
C GLY A 428 2.01 -9.53 -15.93
N PHE A 429 1.69 -8.26 -15.72
CA PHE A 429 0.40 -7.70 -16.09
C PHE A 429 0.40 -7.56 -17.61
N PRO A 430 -0.72 -7.73 -18.32
CA PRO A 430 -0.76 -7.75 -19.79
C PRO A 430 -0.34 -6.41 -20.43
N ILE A 431 0.97 -6.16 -20.54
CA ILE A 431 1.51 -4.86 -20.97
C ILE A 431 2.69 -5.04 -21.94
N GLU A 432 3.38 -6.19 -21.92
CA GLU A 432 4.51 -6.42 -22.82
C GLU A 432 4.11 -6.89 -24.23
N GLN A 433 2.99 -7.60 -24.39
CA GLN A 433 2.54 -8.08 -25.71
C GLN A 433 1.96 -6.98 -26.62
N ALA A 434 1.49 -5.85 -26.06
CA ALA A 434 0.92 -4.76 -26.85
C ALA A 434 1.98 -3.74 -27.35
N ARG A 435 3.16 -3.69 -26.70
CA ARG A 435 4.27 -2.81 -27.11
C ARG A 435 5.25 -3.48 -28.07
N ALA A 436 5.28 -4.81 -28.10
CA ALA A 436 5.93 -5.58 -29.16
C ALA A 436 4.95 -5.72 -30.34
N GLY A 437 4.90 -4.73 -31.23
CA GLY A 437 4.11 -4.84 -32.46
C GLY A 437 4.45 -6.10 -33.27
N PRO A 438 3.53 -6.60 -34.13
CA PRO A 438 3.80 -7.73 -34.99
C PRO A 438 4.81 -7.31 -36.07
N GLY A 439 6.03 -7.85 -36.01
CA GLY A 439 7.07 -7.49 -36.97
C GLY A 439 8.19 -8.51 -37.08
N ALA A 440 7.90 -9.69 -37.64
CA ALA A 440 8.85 -10.49 -38.44
C ALA A 440 8.17 -11.77 -38.97
N ILE A 441 7.26 -11.63 -39.95
CA ILE A 441 7.03 -12.71 -40.91
C ILE A 441 7.71 -12.26 -42.21
N SER A 442 8.88 -12.84 -42.45
CA SER A 442 9.59 -12.75 -43.72
C SER A 442 8.75 -13.43 -44.80
N PHE A 443 8.20 -12.66 -45.73
CA PHE A 443 7.72 -13.20 -46.99
C PHE A 443 8.92 -13.28 -47.94
N ALA A 444 9.44 -14.50 -48.10
CA ALA A 444 10.31 -14.83 -49.22
C ALA A 444 9.52 -14.58 -50.52
N ARG A 445 10.03 -13.68 -51.37
CA ARG A 445 9.64 -13.65 -52.78
C ARG A 445 10.27 -14.88 -53.43
N GLN A 446 9.43 -15.75 -53.96
CA GLN A 446 9.81 -16.67 -55.03
C GLN A 446 9.62 -15.91 -56.34
N ASP A 447 10.71 -15.75 -57.08
CA ASP A 447 10.69 -15.68 -58.54
C ASP A 447 10.43 -17.08 -59.11
#